data_AF-A0A1I3S943-F1
#
_entry.id   AF-A0A1I3S943-F1
#
_cell.length_a   1.000
_cell.length_b   1.000
_cell.length_c   1.000
_cell.angle_alpha   90.00
_cell.angle_beta   90.00
_cell.angle_gamma   90.00
#
_symmetry.space_group_name_H-M   'P 1'
#
loop_
_entity.id
_entity.type
_entity.pdbx_description
1 polymer ?
#
loop_
_entity_poly.entity_id
_entity_poly.type
_entity_poly.pdbx_seq_one_letter_code
_entity_poly.pdbx_strand_id
1 'polypeptide(L)'
;MLAKKCLVAEENQIFYRRGISSSLTHIGDERQLDILAALKELLAFVMSSDHPEFLQKAVRQSLAMICFHLDRFDRLLPHVQSLMRKGGREVLLLIPPADRDEGFHRIDARRRTMLEDLLK
;
A
#
# COMPACT_ATOMS: atom_id res chain seq x y z
N MET A 1 -24.17 18.20 14.46
CA MET A 1 -23.12 18.55 15.42
C MET A 1 -21.93 17.60 15.17
N LEU A 2 -20.97 17.99 14.34
CA LEU A 2 -19.85 17.14 13.87
C LEU A 2 -18.56 17.58 14.55
N ALA A 3 -18.18 16.92 15.64
CA ALA A 3 -16.87 17.08 16.27
C ALA A 3 -15.80 16.51 15.33
N LYS A 4 -15.08 17.36 14.60
CA LYS A 4 -13.99 16.95 13.71
C LYS A 4 -12.71 16.76 14.51
N LYS A 5 -12.23 15.51 14.54
CA LYS A 5 -10.95 15.09 15.13
C LYS A 5 -9.79 15.65 14.29
N CYS A 6 -9.08 16.64 14.82
CA CYS A 6 -7.76 17.07 14.32
C CYS A 6 -6.72 16.81 15.42
N LEU A 7 -5.49 16.44 15.05
CA LEU A 7 -4.36 16.20 15.97
C LEU A 7 -3.20 17.12 15.57
N VAL A 8 -2.51 17.70 16.57
CA VAL A 8 -1.68 18.91 16.46
C VAL A 8 -0.18 18.56 16.38
N ALA A 9 0.53 19.25 15.48
CA ALA A 9 1.97 19.51 15.56
C ALA A 9 2.21 20.95 15.08
N GLU A 10 2.98 21.73 15.83
CA GLU A 10 3.03 23.19 15.74
C GLU A 10 3.92 23.72 14.59
N GLU A 11 3.55 24.92 14.13
CA GLU A 11 4.32 25.90 13.33
C GLU A 11 4.31 25.94 11.79
N ASN A 12 3.59 25.09 11.05
CA ASN A 12 3.20 25.39 9.65
C ASN A 12 1.85 24.77 9.30
N GLN A 13 0.74 25.46 9.60
CA GLN A 13 -0.59 24.85 9.64
C GLN A 13 -1.22 24.62 8.24
N ILE A 14 -0.72 23.61 7.51
CA ILE A 14 -1.53 22.96 6.47
C ILE A 14 -2.56 22.08 7.16
N PHE A 15 -3.81 22.51 7.15
CA PHE A 15 -4.93 21.75 7.71
C PHE A 15 -5.39 20.66 6.75
N TYR A 16 -4.90 19.43 6.94
CA TYR A 16 -5.44 18.29 6.20
C TYR A 16 -6.80 17.89 6.76
N ARG A 17 -7.85 18.15 5.99
CA ARG A 17 -9.21 17.73 6.35
C ARG A 17 -9.33 16.21 6.17
N ARG A 18 -9.52 15.51 7.29
CA ARG A 18 -9.75 14.06 7.34
C ARG A 18 -11.24 13.74 7.19
N GLY A 19 -11.56 12.55 6.70
CA GLY A 19 -12.94 12.04 6.65
C GLY A 19 -13.84 12.71 5.60
N ILE A 20 -13.27 13.30 4.53
CA ILE A 20 -14.08 13.78 3.40
C ILE A 20 -14.38 12.59 2.49
N SER A 21 -15.64 12.43 2.08
CA SER A 21 -16.06 11.39 1.14
C SER A 21 -15.30 11.44 -0.19
N SER A 22 -14.89 12.63 -0.65
CA SER A 22 -14.08 12.81 -1.86
C SER A 22 -12.58 12.66 -1.65
N SER A 23 -12.11 12.40 -0.43
CA SER A 23 -10.68 12.22 -0.18
C SER A 23 -10.19 10.92 -0.83
N LEU A 24 -8.92 10.92 -1.25
CA LEU A 24 -8.28 9.74 -1.83
C LEU A 24 -8.32 8.54 -0.88
N THR A 25 -8.47 8.73 0.43
CA THR A 25 -8.60 7.61 1.37
C THR A 25 -10.03 7.11 1.56
N HIS A 26 -11.04 7.75 0.97
CA HIS A 26 -12.45 7.36 1.05
C HIS A 26 -13.07 6.92 -0.28
N ILE A 27 -12.56 7.42 -1.41
CA ILE A 27 -13.06 7.03 -2.73
C ILE A 27 -12.71 5.58 -3.07
N GLY A 28 -13.54 4.96 -3.93
CA GLY A 28 -13.39 3.58 -4.37
C GLY A 28 -13.06 3.41 -5.86
N ASP A 29 -12.71 4.49 -6.55
CA ASP A 29 -12.46 4.50 -8.00
C ASP A 29 -11.00 4.21 -8.38
N GLU A 30 -10.69 4.30 -9.66
CA GLU A 30 -9.41 3.97 -10.27
C GLU A 30 -8.22 4.73 -9.69
N ARG A 31 -8.42 5.91 -9.09
CA ARG A 31 -7.33 6.67 -8.43
C ARG A 31 -6.73 5.91 -7.25
N GLN A 32 -7.43 4.91 -6.71
CA GLN A 32 -6.86 4.00 -5.72
C GLN A 32 -5.71 3.15 -6.28
N LEU A 33 -5.62 2.99 -7.61
CA LEU A 33 -4.62 2.15 -8.27
C LEU A 33 -3.27 2.87 -8.42
N ASP A 34 -3.22 4.19 -8.31
CA ASP A 34 -1.98 4.99 -8.46
C ASP A 34 -0.88 4.55 -7.47
N ILE A 35 -1.29 4.04 -6.29
CA ILE A 35 -0.34 3.48 -5.32
C ILE A 35 0.46 2.32 -5.92
N LEU A 36 -0.12 1.51 -6.79
CA LEU A 36 0.55 0.36 -7.39
C LEU A 36 1.66 0.80 -8.33
N ALA A 37 1.41 1.84 -9.13
CA ALA A 37 2.43 2.45 -9.98
C ALA A 37 3.58 3.00 -9.12
N ALA A 38 3.26 3.75 -8.07
CA ALA A 38 4.26 4.29 -7.15
C ALA A 38 5.09 3.20 -6.46
N LEU A 39 4.48 2.08 -6.07
CA LEU A 39 5.22 0.94 -5.47
C LEU A 39 6.15 0.27 -6.47
N LYS A 40 5.74 0.13 -7.74
CA LYS A 40 6.60 -0.41 -8.81
C LYS A 40 7.81 0.49 -9.05
N GLU A 41 7.59 1.80 -9.13
CA GLU A 41 8.64 2.79 -9.29
C GLU A 41 9.60 2.81 -8.08
N LEU A 42 9.05 2.78 -6.86
CA LEU A 42 9.85 2.68 -5.63
C LEU A 42 10.75 1.44 -5.64
N LEU A 43 10.19 0.27 -5.94
CA LEU A 43 10.96 -0.98 -5.96
C LEU A 43 12.02 -0.95 -7.07
N ALA A 44 11.66 -0.51 -8.28
CA ALA A 44 12.60 -0.38 -9.39
C ALA A 44 13.75 0.56 -9.02
N PHE A 45 13.45 1.74 -8.48
CA PHE A 45 14.44 2.72 -8.06
C PHE A 45 15.39 2.16 -7.00
N VAL A 46 14.87 1.53 -5.96
CA VAL A 46 15.70 0.99 -4.87
C VAL A 46 16.55 -0.18 -5.34
N MET A 47 16.01 -1.08 -6.17
CA MET A 47 16.76 -2.20 -6.74
C MET A 47 17.86 -1.75 -7.72
N SER A 48 17.70 -0.61 -8.37
CA SER A 48 18.72 -0.02 -9.26
C SER A 48 19.70 0.93 -8.54
N SER A 49 19.50 1.18 -7.25
CA SER A 49 20.33 2.12 -6.48
C SER A 49 21.57 1.44 -5.89
N ASP A 50 22.61 2.22 -5.59
CA ASP A 50 23.80 1.78 -4.86
C ASP A 50 23.56 1.64 -3.34
N HIS A 51 22.29 1.62 -2.90
CA HIS A 51 21.87 1.58 -1.50
C HIS A 51 21.02 0.34 -1.18
N PRO A 52 21.63 -0.87 -1.18
CA PRO A 52 20.91 -2.12 -0.94
C PRO A 52 20.23 -2.17 0.45
N GLU A 53 20.71 -1.39 1.42
CA GLU A 53 20.14 -1.28 2.76
C GLU A 53 18.67 -0.80 2.78
N PHE A 54 18.23 -0.11 1.73
CA PHE A 54 16.86 0.40 1.64
C PHE A 54 15.87 -0.62 1.07
N LEU A 55 16.33 -1.70 0.43
CA LEU A 55 15.43 -2.69 -0.20
C LEU A 55 14.45 -3.28 0.82
N GLN A 56 14.97 -3.70 1.98
CA GLN A 56 14.15 -4.27 3.06
C GLN A 56 13.14 -3.26 3.63
N LYS A 57 13.44 -1.97 3.59
CA LYS A 57 12.48 -0.92 3.97
C LYS A 57 11.41 -0.75 2.89
N ALA A 58 11.80 -0.73 1.62
CA ALA A 58 10.88 -0.62 0.48
C ALA A 58 9.92 -1.82 0.43
N VAL A 59 10.44 -3.05 0.59
CA VAL A 59 9.63 -4.27 0.66
C VAL A 59 8.60 -4.18 1.77
N ARG A 60 9.01 -3.88 3.02
CA ARG A 60 8.07 -3.76 4.15
C ARG A 60 6.99 -2.72 3.90
N GLN A 61 7.34 -1.58 3.31
CA GLN A 61 6.37 -0.54 2.95
C GLN A 61 5.39 -1.03 1.88
N SER A 62 5.88 -1.68 0.83
CA SER A 62 5.05 -2.25 -0.25
C SER A 62 4.06 -3.28 0.29
N LEU A 63 4.52 -4.22 1.14
CA LEU A 63 3.64 -5.21 1.77
C LEU A 63 2.55 -4.53 2.62
N ALA A 64 2.94 -3.57 3.46
CA ALA A 64 2.00 -2.85 4.32
C ALA A 64 0.95 -2.08 3.50
N MET A 65 1.35 -1.42 2.41
CA MET A 65 0.42 -0.69 1.54
C MET A 65 -0.54 -1.64 0.81
N ILE A 66 -0.04 -2.74 0.26
CA ILE A 66 -0.91 -3.75 -0.38
C ILE A 66 -1.94 -4.28 0.63
N CYS A 67 -1.51 -4.71 1.81
CA CYS A 67 -2.44 -5.16 2.86
C CYS A 67 -3.45 -4.06 3.24
N PHE A 68 -3.02 -2.81 3.35
CA PHE A 68 -3.90 -1.69 3.68
C PHE A 68 -5.04 -1.52 2.66
N HIS A 69 -4.74 -1.67 1.37
CA HIS A 69 -5.74 -1.57 0.30
C HIS A 69 -6.63 -2.82 0.23
N LEU A 70 -6.06 -4.02 0.43
CA LEU A 70 -6.83 -5.27 0.50
C LEU A 70 -7.76 -5.33 1.72
N ASP A 71 -7.38 -4.75 2.86
CA ASP A 71 -8.25 -4.66 4.04
C ASP A 71 -9.46 -3.75 3.83
N ARG A 72 -9.45 -2.92 2.78
CA ARG A 72 -10.49 -1.94 2.45
C ARG A 72 -11.12 -2.23 1.10
N PHE A 73 -10.97 -3.46 0.64
CA PHE A 73 -11.31 -3.87 -0.72
C PHE A 73 -12.78 -3.68 -1.07
N ASP A 74 -13.68 -3.91 -0.10
CA ASP A 74 -15.14 -3.79 -0.28
C ASP A 74 -15.62 -2.38 -0.63
N ARG A 75 -14.79 -1.35 -0.40
CA ARG A 75 -15.12 0.03 -0.78
C ARG A 75 -14.87 0.30 -2.27
N LEU A 76 -14.07 -0.53 -2.93
CA LEU A 76 -13.64 -0.32 -4.30
C LEU A 76 -14.74 -0.76 -5.26
N LEU A 77 -14.85 -0.10 -6.41
CA LEU A 77 -15.72 -0.57 -7.50
C LEU A 77 -15.26 -1.96 -7.97
N PRO A 78 -16.16 -2.86 -8.41
CA PRO A 78 -15.80 -4.24 -8.75
C PRO A 78 -14.68 -4.38 -9.80
N HIS A 79 -14.60 -3.49 -10.78
CA HIS A 79 -13.50 -3.50 -11.75
C HIS A 79 -12.17 -3.05 -11.12
N VAL A 80 -12.20 -2.05 -10.23
CA VAL A 80 -11.03 -1.57 -9.48
C VAL A 80 -10.52 -2.65 -8.53
N GLN A 81 -11.40 -3.42 -7.91
CA GLN A 81 -11.06 -4.59 -7.10
C GLN A 81 -10.19 -5.58 -7.89
N SER A 82 -10.63 -5.97 -9.10
CA SER A 82 -9.89 -6.88 -9.97
C SER A 82 -8.51 -6.32 -10.33
N LEU A 83 -8.44 -5.05 -10.71
CA LEU A 83 -7.19 -4.36 -11.05
C LEU A 83 -6.25 -4.24 -9.84
N MET A 84 -6.79 -3.97 -8.64
CA MET A 84 -6.04 -3.88 -7.40
C MET A 84 -5.39 -5.23 -7.05
N ARG A 85 -6.13 -6.35 -7.18
CA ARG A 85 -5.54 -7.68 -6.95
C ARG A 85 -4.45 -7.99 -7.97
N LYS A 86 -4.71 -7.75 -9.25
CA LYS A 86 -3.74 -7.98 -10.31
C LYS A 86 -2.46 -7.18 -10.10
N GLY A 87 -2.58 -5.86 -9.90
CA GLY A 87 -1.41 -5.00 -9.72
C GLY A 87 -0.69 -5.24 -8.40
N GLY A 88 -1.41 -5.57 -7.32
CA GLY A 88 -0.78 -6.00 -6.07
C GLY A 88 0.05 -7.27 -6.24
N ARG A 89 -0.47 -8.27 -6.96
CA ARG A 89 0.29 -9.49 -7.32
C ARG A 89 1.53 -9.16 -8.14
N GLU A 90 1.40 -8.28 -9.14
CA GLU A 90 2.54 -7.83 -9.94
C GLU A 90 3.63 -7.17 -9.08
N VAL A 91 3.26 -6.31 -8.12
CA VAL A 91 4.22 -5.72 -7.18
C VAL A 91 4.94 -6.79 -6.35
N LEU A 92 4.23 -7.80 -5.85
CA LEU A 92 4.85 -8.90 -5.09
C LEU A 92 5.80 -9.76 -5.94
N LEU A 93 5.56 -9.85 -7.24
CA LEU A 93 6.41 -10.61 -8.17
C LEU A 93 7.66 -9.82 -8.61
N LEU A 94 7.68 -8.50 -8.44
CA LEU A 94 8.88 -7.68 -8.68
C LEU A 94 9.92 -7.81 -7.55
N ILE A 95 9.48 -8.17 -6.35
CA ILE A 95 10.37 -8.31 -5.19
C ILE A 95 11.15 -9.63 -5.33
N PRO A 96 12.49 -9.63 -5.15
CA PRO A 96 13.27 -10.87 -5.15
C PRO A 96 12.72 -11.87 -4.12
N PRO A 97 12.65 -13.18 -4.42
CA PRO A 97 12.00 -14.15 -3.54
C PRO A 97 12.53 -14.13 -2.10
N ALA A 98 13.86 -14.01 -1.91
CA ALA A 98 14.47 -13.97 -0.58
C ALA A 98 13.99 -12.77 0.26
N ASP A 99 13.96 -11.57 -0.32
CA ASP A 99 13.49 -10.36 0.38
C ASP A 99 11.98 -10.41 0.63
N ARG A 100 11.21 -11.01 -0.28
CA ARG A 100 9.77 -11.21 -0.09
C ARG A 100 9.49 -12.16 1.07
N ASP A 101 10.18 -13.28 1.11
CA ASP A 101 9.99 -14.31 2.14
C ASP A 101 10.42 -13.76 3.50
N GLU A 102 11.54 -13.04 3.59
CA GLU A 102 11.93 -12.31 4.81
C GLU A 102 10.85 -11.29 5.23
N GLY A 103 10.30 -10.54 4.26
CA GLY A 103 9.20 -9.62 4.50
C GLY A 103 7.95 -10.33 5.06
N PHE A 104 7.59 -11.50 4.53
CA PHE A 104 6.46 -12.30 4.99
C PHE A 104 6.69 -12.84 6.40
N HIS A 105 7.92 -13.21 6.76
CA HIS A 105 8.26 -13.66 8.11
C HIS A 105 8.07 -12.56 9.17
N ARG A 106 8.18 -11.28 8.79
CA ARG A 106 8.13 -10.13 9.71
C ARG A 106 6.74 -9.54 9.94
N ILE A 107 5.73 -10.00 9.22
CA ILE A 107 4.34 -9.54 9.35
C ILE A 107 3.48 -10.55 10.10
N ASP A 108 2.34 -10.09 10.63
CA ASP A 108 1.37 -10.94 11.31
C ASP A 108 0.72 -11.96 10.35
N ALA A 109 0.20 -13.05 10.92
CA ALA A 109 -0.33 -14.18 10.17
C ALA A 109 -1.51 -13.81 9.24
N ARG A 110 -2.35 -12.86 9.65
CA ARG A 110 -3.49 -12.41 8.83
C ARG A 110 -2.96 -11.73 7.56
N ARG A 111 -2.08 -10.74 7.71
CA ARG A 111 -1.48 -10.05 6.55
C ARG A 111 -0.68 -10.99 5.66
N ARG A 112 0.05 -11.94 6.24
CA ARG A 112 0.76 -12.98 5.48
C ARG A 112 -0.19 -13.80 4.61
N THR A 113 -1.26 -14.33 5.20
CA THR A 113 -2.27 -15.12 4.47
C THR A 113 -2.87 -14.33 3.30
N MET A 114 -3.21 -13.06 3.53
CA MET A 114 -3.74 -12.18 2.48
C MET A 114 -2.77 -12.03 1.29
N LEU A 115 -1.48 -11.94 1.55
CA LEU A 115 -0.46 -11.78 0.51
C LEU A 115 -0.13 -13.10 -0.20
N GLU A 116 -0.16 -14.22 0.52
CA GLU A 116 -0.05 -15.57 -0.06
C GLU A 116 -1.24 -15.86 -0.99
N ASP A 117 -2.46 -15.50 -0.58
CA ASP A 117 -3.66 -15.61 -1.42
C ASP A 117 -3.62 -14.72 -2.66
N LEU A 118 -2.85 -13.64 -2.62
CA LEU A 118 -2.65 -12.77 -3.77
C LEU A 118 -1.69 -13.38 -4.80
N LEU A 119 -0.80 -14.28 -4.39
CA LEU A 119 0.17 -14.94 -5.28
C LEU A 119 -0.40 -16.16 -5.99
N LYS A 120 -1.45 -16.78 -5.44
CA LYS A 120 -2.24 -17.84 -6.07
C LYS A 120 -2.91 -17.34 -7.36
#